data_AF-A0A6N7QRI2-F1
#
_entry.id   AF-A0A6N7QRI2-F1
#
_cell.length_a   1.000
_cell.length_b   1.000
_cell.length_c   1.000
_cell.angle_alpha   90.00
_cell.angle_beta   90.00
_cell.angle_gamma   90.00
#
_symmetry.space_group_name_H-M   'P 1'
#
loop_
_entity.id
_entity.type
_entity.pdbx_description
1 polymer ?
#
loop_
_entity_poly.entity_id
_entity_poly.type
_entity_poly.pdbx_seq_one_letter_code
_entity_poly.pdbx_strand_id
1 'polypeptide(L)'
;MQLNRADRRDVYAVLSAKKRSAGSWERKGLKLTRTGDVPVSLDLTKIVRSTQIALRIAKRGASLVERQAEVCSAEPVFIGTRVPLAQVVEQFRAGVSFSEIAKDRPRLKKEALRYAQLCARLGQAPGRPIKALTLRRPAIKAAD
;
A
#
# COMPACT_ATOMS: atom_id res chain seq x y z
N MET A 1 -1.74 -16.00 20.45
CA MET A 1 -2.98 -16.75 20.16
C MET A 1 -3.30 -17.59 21.39
N GLN A 2 -4.20 -17.14 22.26
CA GLN A 2 -4.60 -17.94 23.42
C GLN A 2 -5.74 -18.86 23.00
N LEU A 3 -5.53 -20.17 23.04
CA LEU A 3 -6.60 -21.15 22.83
C LEU A 3 -7.56 -21.08 24.01
N ASN A 4 -8.86 -20.97 23.73
CA ASN A 4 -9.88 -21.03 24.78
C ASN A 4 -9.89 -22.44 25.41
N ARG A 5 -10.61 -22.61 26.52
CA ARG A 5 -10.62 -23.88 27.27
C ARG A 5 -11.21 -25.04 26.46
N ALA A 6 -12.19 -24.78 25.59
CA ALA A 6 -12.80 -25.79 24.73
C ALA A 6 -11.84 -26.25 23.63
N ASP A 7 -11.17 -25.30 22.95
CA ASP A 7 -10.16 -25.58 21.93
C ASP A 7 -9.01 -26.41 22.49
N ARG A 8 -8.56 -26.14 23.73
CA ARG A 8 -7.51 -26.95 24.38
C ARG A 8 -7.95 -28.39 24.59
N ARG A 9 -9.20 -28.61 24.99
CA ARG A 9 -9.77 -29.95 25.18
C ARG A 9 -9.85 -30.70 23.86
N ASP A 10 -10.26 -30.02 22.80
CA ASP A 10 -10.42 -30.62 21.47
C ASP A 10 -9.06 -30.94 20.84
N VAL A 11 -8.07 -30.05 20.95
CA VAL A 11 -6.67 -30.31 20.58
C VAL A 11 -6.12 -31.51 21.36
N TYR A 12 -6.33 -31.55 22.68
CA TYR A 12 -5.90 -32.67 23.50
C TYR A 12 -6.54 -33.98 23.05
N ALA A 13 -7.83 -33.99 22.72
CA ALA A 13 -8.54 -35.17 22.23
C ALA A 13 -7.97 -35.68 20.88
N VAL A 14 -7.55 -34.79 19.97
CA VAL A 14 -6.94 -35.18 18.69
C VAL A 14 -5.49 -35.66 18.83
N LEU A 15 -4.76 -35.17 19.84
CA LEU A 15 -3.35 -35.54 20.06
C LEU A 15 -3.17 -36.78 20.93
N SER A 16 -4.00 -36.95 21.97
CA SER A 16 -3.88 -38.00 22.98
C SER A 16 -4.76 -39.22 22.71
N ALA A 17 -5.95 -39.03 22.14
CA ALA A 17 -6.82 -40.13 21.76
C ALA A 17 -6.58 -40.49 20.29
N LYS A 18 -6.83 -41.74 19.89
CA LYS A 18 -6.80 -42.19 18.47
C LYS A 18 -7.87 -41.50 17.59
N LYS A 19 -8.43 -40.36 18.00
CA LYS A 19 -9.43 -39.59 17.26
C LYS A 19 -8.74 -38.77 16.17
N ARG A 20 -9.21 -38.91 14.93
CA ARG A 20 -8.70 -38.15 13.78
C ARG A 20 -9.16 -36.68 13.76
N SER A 21 -10.28 -36.37 14.42
CA SER A 21 -10.83 -35.02 14.52
C SER A 21 -11.58 -34.80 15.84
N ALA A 22 -11.61 -33.57 16.32
CA ALA A 22 -12.46 -33.10 17.42
C ALA A 22 -12.72 -31.59 17.27
N GLY A 23 -13.98 -31.18 17.34
CA GLY A 23 -14.37 -29.78 17.13
C GLY A 23 -13.89 -29.26 15.78
N SER A 24 -13.24 -28.09 15.80
CA SER A 24 -12.59 -27.47 14.64
C SER A 24 -11.18 -28.02 14.35
N TRP A 25 -10.74 -29.10 14.99
CA TRP A 25 -9.38 -29.62 14.87
C TRP A 25 -9.36 -30.97 14.17
N GLU A 26 -8.47 -31.13 13.21
CA GLU A 26 -8.28 -32.35 12.42
C GLU A 26 -6.80 -32.69 12.32
N ARG A 27 -6.45 -33.97 12.47
CA ARG A 27 -5.08 -34.47 12.27
C ARG A 27 -4.94 -35.08 10.88
N LYS A 28 -4.10 -34.47 10.05
CA LYS A 28 -3.69 -34.98 8.74
C LYS A 28 -2.25 -35.45 8.81
N GLY A 29 -2.06 -36.75 9.04
CA GLY A 29 -0.74 -37.35 9.26
C GLY A 29 -0.07 -36.81 10.53
N LEU A 30 1.07 -36.11 10.35
CA LEU A 30 1.80 -35.43 11.42
C LEU A 30 1.39 -33.95 11.61
N LYS A 31 0.47 -33.43 10.79
CA LYS A 31 0.00 -32.05 10.87
C LYS A 31 -1.35 -31.96 11.59
N LEU A 32 -1.48 -30.97 12.48
CA LEU A 32 -2.73 -30.59 13.11
C LEU A 32 -3.27 -29.35 12.39
N THR A 33 -4.44 -29.46 11.78
CA THR A 33 -5.10 -28.39 11.04
C THR A 33 -6.37 -27.96 11.75
N ARG A 34 -6.61 -26.65 11.84
CA ARG A 34 -7.88 -26.10 12.30
C ARG A 34 -8.77 -25.79 11.10
N THR A 35 -9.98 -26.30 11.09
CA THR A 35 -11.02 -26.03 10.09
C THR A 35 -12.02 -25.01 10.61
N GLY A 36 -12.34 -24.00 9.79
CA GLY A 36 -13.27 -22.92 10.11
C GLY A 36 -12.59 -21.59 10.42
N ASP A 37 -13.38 -20.62 10.87
CA ASP A 37 -12.94 -19.24 11.04
C ASP A 37 -11.92 -19.12 12.17
N VAL A 38 -10.73 -18.61 11.80
CA VAL A 38 -9.69 -18.26 12.75
C VAL A 38 -9.73 -16.74 12.93
N PRO A 39 -10.23 -16.22 14.07
CA PRO A 39 -10.21 -14.78 14.28
C PRO A 39 -8.76 -14.31 14.37
N VAL A 40 -8.34 -13.51 13.39
CA VAL A 40 -7.05 -12.83 13.38
C VAL A 40 -7.30 -11.36 13.68
N SER A 41 -6.72 -10.86 14.77
CA SER A 41 -6.64 -9.43 15.01
C SER A 41 -5.30 -8.92 14.52
N LEU A 42 -5.32 -7.98 13.59
CA LEU A 42 -4.14 -7.32 13.05
C LEU A 42 -4.16 -5.87 13.50
N ASP A 43 -3.11 -5.42 14.17
CA ASP A 43 -2.94 -3.99 14.42
C ASP A 43 -2.50 -3.29 13.12
N LEU A 44 -3.46 -2.63 12.48
CA LEU A 44 -3.25 -1.88 11.25
C LEU A 44 -2.96 -0.39 11.50
N THR A 45 -2.87 0.05 12.76
CA THR A 45 -2.77 1.48 13.11
C THR A 45 -1.64 2.19 12.39
N LYS A 46 -0.46 1.56 12.31
CA LYS A 46 0.71 2.12 11.60
C LYS A 46 0.49 2.24 10.10
N ILE A 47 -0.16 1.24 9.49
CA ILE A 47 -0.46 1.19 8.06
C ILE A 47 -1.49 2.27 7.72
N VAL A 48 -2.56 2.38 8.50
CA VAL A 48 -3.59 3.41 8.31
C VAL A 48 -2.98 4.80 8.43
N ARG A 49 -2.20 5.05 9.49
CA ARG A 49 -1.57 6.37 9.71
C ARG A 49 -0.60 6.74 8.59
N SER A 50 0.26 5.83 8.17
CA SER A 50 1.23 6.10 7.09
C SER A 50 0.52 6.35 5.76
N THR A 51 -0.54 5.59 5.47
CA THR A 51 -1.36 5.75 4.26
C THR A 51 -2.08 7.10 4.25
N GLN A 52 -2.68 7.52 5.36
CA GLN A 52 -3.33 8.82 5.48
C GLN A 52 -2.35 9.98 5.26
N ILE A 53 -1.14 9.88 5.82
CA ILE A 53 -0.08 10.88 5.60
C ILE A 53 0.31 10.93 4.12
N ALA A 54 0.56 9.77 3.50
CA ALA A 54 0.91 9.69 2.08
C ALA A 54 -0.21 10.27 1.19
N LEU A 55 -1.47 9.96 1.47
CA LEU A 55 -2.61 10.50 0.74
C LEU A 55 -2.71 12.02 0.87
N ARG A 56 -2.47 12.58 2.06
CA ARG A 56 -2.46 14.03 2.26
C ARG A 56 -1.35 14.70 1.46
N ILE A 57 -0.15 14.10 1.44
CA ILE A 57 0.98 14.58 0.62
C ILE A 57 0.61 14.52 -0.86
N ALA A 58 0.02 13.41 -1.33
CA ALA A 58 -0.38 13.24 -2.72
C ALA A 58 -1.42 14.29 -3.15
N LYS A 59 -2.48 14.47 -2.34
CA LYS A 59 -3.54 15.45 -2.64
C LYS A 59 -3.02 16.88 -2.71
N ARG A 60 -2.19 17.30 -1.74
CA ARG A 60 -1.61 18.66 -1.73
C ARG A 60 -0.54 18.84 -2.80
N GLY A 61 0.26 17.82 -3.04
CA GLY A 61 1.34 17.86 -4.02
C GLY A 61 0.85 17.95 -5.46
N ALA A 62 -0.25 17.27 -5.78
CA ALA A 62 -0.85 17.32 -7.12
C ALA A 62 -1.25 18.75 -7.53
N SER A 63 -1.71 19.59 -6.59
CA SER A 63 -2.04 21.00 -6.88
C SER A 63 -0.82 21.92 -6.97
N LEU A 64 0.39 21.41 -6.76
CA LEU A 64 1.65 22.16 -6.88
C LEU A 64 2.37 21.88 -8.20
N VAL A 65 1.74 21.07 -9.06
CA VAL A 65 2.28 20.65 -10.35
C VAL A 65 1.27 21.03 -11.42
N GLU A 66 1.76 21.61 -12.51
CA GLU A 66 0.96 21.99 -13.67
C GLU A 66 1.52 21.34 -14.94
N ARG A 67 0.69 21.25 -15.97
CA ARG A 67 1.09 20.88 -17.32
C ARG A 67 0.72 22.03 -18.23
N GLN A 68 1.71 22.64 -18.87
CA GLN A 68 1.51 23.71 -19.84
C GLN A 68 2.09 23.26 -21.18
N ALA A 69 1.32 23.37 -22.26
CA ALA A 69 1.73 22.86 -23.58
C ALA A 69 3.06 23.49 -24.06
N GLU A 70 3.27 24.76 -23.71
CA GLU A 70 4.46 25.54 -24.08
C GLU A 70 5.68 25.30 -23.17
N VAL A 71 5.51 24.56 -22.07
CA VAL A 71 6.58 24.32 -21.08
C VAL A 71 6.93 22.84 -21.03
N CYS A 72 8.21 22.54 -21.29
CA CYS A 72 8.75 21.17 -21.22
C CYS A 72 7.90 20.13 -21.97
N SER A 73 7.39 20.47 -23.16
CA SER A 73 6.59 19.54 -23.98
C SER A 73 5.36 18.95 -23.25
N ALA A 74 4.66 19.77 -22.46
CA ALA A 74 3.51 19.37 -21.62
C ALA A 74 3.83 18.36 -20.50
N GLU A 75 5.11 18.25 -20.11
CA GLU A 75 5.50 17.52 -18.92
C GLU A 75 4.98 18.19 -17.65
N PRO A 76 4.68 17.41 -16.59
CA PRO A 76 4.36 17.97 -15.29
C PRO A 76 5.56 18.74 -14.72
N VAL A 77 5.37 20.03 -14.48
CA VAL A 77 6.37 20.93 -13.88
C VAL A 77 5.85 21.52 -12.57
N PHE A 78 6.74 21.85 -11.64
CA PHE A 78 6.32 22.53 -10.42
C PHE A 78 5.94 23.98 -10.72
N ILE A 79 4.78 24.41 -10.21
CA ILE A 79 4.22 25.76 -10.45
C ILE A 79 5.24 26.84 -10.09
N GLY A 80 5.40 27.82 -10.99
CA GLY A 80 6.36 28.92 -10.83
C GLY A 80 7.81 28.51 -11.07
N THR A 81 8.05 27.32 -11.59
CA THR A 81 9.37 26.84 -12.01
C THR A 81 9.28 26.15 -13.38
N ARG A 82 10.43 26.01 -14.05
CA ARG A 82 10.59 25.13 -15.22
C ARG A 82 11.27 23.82 -14.84
N VAL A 83 11.04 23.34 -13.62
CA VAL A 83 11.64 22.10 -13.13
C VAL A 83 10.63 20.96 -13.33
N PRO A 84 10.94 19.96 -14.17
CA PRO A 84 10.08 18.80 -14.34
C PRO A 84 10.00 17.97 -13.05
N LEU A 85 8.79 17.50 -12.73
CA LEU A 85 8.56 16.57 -11.62
C LEU A 85 9.39 15.30 -11.80
N ALA A 86 9.42 14.76 -13.03
CA ALA A 86 10.14 13.54 -13.37
C ALA A 86 11.63 13.64 -13.02
N GLN A 87 12.27 14.79 -13.29
CA GLN A 87 13.68 14.99 -12.99
C GLN A 87 13.97 14.88 -11.48
N VAL A 88 13.15 15.52 -10.64
CA VAL A 88 13.33 15.47 -9.17
C VAL A 88 13.00 14.07 -8.63
N VAL A 89 12.01 13.40 -9.21
CA VAL A 89 11.69 12.00 -8.90
C VAL A 89 12.88 11.08 -9.18
N GLU A 90 13.54 11.22 -10.32
CA GLU A 90 14.72 10.43 -10.66
C GLU A 90 15.91 10.72 -9.72
N GLN A 91 16.10 11.97 -9.28
CA GLN A 91 17.11 12.30 -8.26
C GLN A 91 16.85 11.55 -6.94
N PHE A 92 15.59 11.49 -6.49
CA PHE A 92 15.25 10.69 -5.31
C PHE A 92 15.46 9.19 -5.52
N ARG A 93 15.19 8.68 -6.73
CA ARG A 93 15.46 7.27 -7.08
C ARG A 93 16.96 6.96 -7.11
N ALA A 94 17.77 7.93 -7.52
CA ALA A 94 19.23 7.87 -7.48
C ALA A 94 19.81 8.03 -6.06
N GLY A 95 18.96 8.22 -5.03
CA GLY A 95 19.39 8.30 -3.63
C GLY A 95 19.80 9.69 -3.15
N VAL A 96 19.62 10.74 -3.97
CA VAL A 96 19.91 12.12 -3.54
C VAL A 96 18.98 12.51 -2.39
N SER A 97 19.55 13.11 -1.34
CA SER A 97 18.80 13.41 -0.13
C SER A 97 17.85 14.60 -0.31
N PHE A 98 16.81 14.65 0.51
CA PHE A 98 15.87 15.79 0.53
C PHE A 98 16.61 17.14 0.71
N SER A 99 17.62 17.17 1.59
CA SER A 99 18.35 18.38 1.93
C SER A 99 19.17 18.91 0.75
N GLU A 100 19.85 18.02 0.03
CA GLU A 100 20.64 18.37 -1.15
C GLU A 100 19.76 18.94 -2.26
N ILE A 101 18.67 18.27 -2.62
CA ILE A 101 17.75 18.76 -3.66
C ILE A 101 17.12 20.11 -3.24
N ALA A 102 16.77 20.27 -1.96
CA ALA A 102 16.22 21.52 -1.45
C ALA A 102 17.25 22.67 -1.50
N LYS A 103 18.53 22.37 -1.26
CA LYS A 103 19.64 23.33 -1.38
C LYS A 103 19.87 23.75 -2.84
N ASP A 104 19.85 22.80 -3.76
CA ASP A 104 20.06 23.05 -5.19
C ASP A 104 18.86 23.76 -5.84
N ARG A 105 17.66 23.60 -5.27
CA ARG A 105 16.41 24.17 -5.79
C ARG A 105 15.65 24.94 -4.72
N PRO A 106 16.16 26.09 -4.26
CA PRO A 106 15.55 26.86 -3.16
C PRO A 106 14.17 27.43 -3.51
N ARG A 107 13.84 27.56 -4.80
CA ARG A 107 12.52 28.02 -5.27
C ARG A 107 11.43 26.95 -5.13
N LEU A 108 11.78 25.68 -4.94
CA LEU A 108 10.79 24.62 -4.76
C LEU A 108 10.22 24.64 -3.34
N LYS A 109 8.90 24.67 -3.25
CA LYS A 109 8.21 24.52 -1.96
C LYS A 109 8.53 23.15 -1.37
N LYS A 110 8.77 23.10 -0.05
CA LYS A 110 9.04 21.83 0.67
C LYS A 110 7.94 20.78 0.46
N GLU A 111 6.69 21.21 0.35
CA GLU A 111 5.55 20.30 0.08
C GLU A 111 5.63 19.66 -1.32
N ALA A 112 6.06 20.41 -2.32
CA ALA A 112 6.28 19.91 -3.68
C ALA A 112 7.43 18.89 -3.71
N LEU A 113 8.48 19.14 -2.94
CA LEU A 113 9.61 18.22 -2.82
C LEU A 113 9.21 16.91 -2.11
N ARG A 114 8.38 16.98 -1.05
CA ARG A 114 7.79 15.80 -0.39
C ARG A 114 6.91 15.00 -1.34
N TYR A 115 6.17 15.67 -2.22
CA TYR A 115 5.36 15.03 -3.23
C TYR A 115 6.21 14.26 -4.25
N ALA A 116 7.30 14.87 -4.73
CA ALA A 116 8.24 14.19 -5.61
C ALA A 116 8.88 12.96 -4.94
N GLN A 117 9.27 13.07 -3.66
CA GLN A 117 9.78 11.95 -2.88
C GLN A 117 8.75 10.81 -2.74
N LEU A 118 7.46 11.15 -2.55
CA LEU A 118 6.38 10.17 -2.54
C LEU A 118 6.24 9.48 -3.91
N CYS A 119 6.28 10.24 -5.00
CA CYS A 119 6.21 9.71 -6.36
C CYS A 119 7.38 8.77 -6.69
N ALA A 120 8.59 9.09 -6.22
CA ALA A 120 9.76 8.22 -6.37
C ALA A 120 9.53 6.82 -5.76
N ARG A 121 8.86 6.77 -4.60
CA ARG A 121 8.48 5.51 -3.93
C ARG A 121 7.36 4.74 -4.61
N LEU A 122 6.44 5.43 -5.31
CA LEU A 122 5.24 4.82 -5.89
C LEU A 122 5.47 4.13 -7.25
N GLY A 123 6.73 3.99 -7.69
CA GLY A 123 7.07 3.41 -8.99
C GLY A 123 6.67 4.32 -10.15
N GLN A 124 7.01 3.95 -11.39
CA GLN A 124 6.43 4.60 -12.55
C GLN A 124 4.95 4.21 -12.65
N ALA A 125 4.10 5.15 -13.07
CA ALA A 125 2.72 4.80 -13.39
C ALA A 125 2.76 3.64 -14.40
N PRO A 126 1.92 2.60 -14.23
CA PRO A 126 1.87 1.52 -15.19
C PRO A 126 1.63 2.12 -16.57
N GLY A 127 2.46 1.75 -17.53
CA GLY A 127 2.25 2.11 -18.92
C GLY A 127 0.88 1.62 -19.41
N ARG A 128 0.51 2.00 -20.63
CA ARG A 128 -0.75 1.52 -21.22
C ARG A 128 -0.80 -0.01 -21.08
N PRO A 129 -1.79 -0.58 -20.37
CA PRO A 129 -1.87 -2.02 -20.24
C PRO A 129 -2.02 -2.64 -21.63
N ILE A 130 -1.21 -3.66 -21.92
CA ILE A 130 -1.18 -4.34 -23.23
C ILE A 130 -2.55 -4.95 -23.55
N LYS A 131 -3.30 -5.36 -22.51
CA LYS A 131 -4.66 -5.91 -22.62
C LYS A 131 -5.68 -4.96 -22.03
N ALA A 132 -6.83 -4.83 -22.70
CA ALA A 132 -7.96 -4.07 -22.18
C ALA A 132 -8.41 -4.63 -20.82
N LEU A 133 -8.54 -3.75 -19.82
CA LEU A 133 -8.99 -4.14 -18.50
C LEU A 133 -10.47 -4.49 -18.55
N THR A 134 -10.80 -5.75 -18.27
CA THR A 134 -12.20 -6.19 -18.08
C THR A 134 -12.58 -5.99 -16.62
N LEU A 135 -13.17 -4.84 -16.29
CA LEU A 135 -13.63 -4.57 -14.92
C LEU A 135 -14.91 -5.36 -14.64
N ARG A 136 -14.81 -6.47 -13.91
CA ARG A 136 -15.98 -7.15 -13.35
C ARG A 136 -16.37 -6.47 -12.05
N ARG A 137 -17.46 -5.69 -12.05
CA ARG A 137 -18.14 -5.30 -10.81
C ARG A 137 -19.03 -6.46 -10.37
N PRO A 138 -18.80 -7.09 -9.20
CA PRO A 138 -19.79 -7.99 -8.65
C PRO A 138 -21.05 -7.20 -8.30
N ALA A 139 -22.20 -7.66 -8.78
CA ALA A 139 -23.49 -7.11 -8.37
C ALA A 139 -23.68 -7.42 -6.89
N ILE A 140 -23.58 -6.39 -6.05
CA ILE A 140 -24.05 -6.49 -4.67
C ILE A 140 -25.57 -6.59 -4.76
N LYS A 141 -26.12 -7.77 -4.53
CA LYS A 141 -27.57 -7.91 -4.33
C LYS A 141 -27.92 -7.12 -3.07
N ALA A 142 -28.74 -6.09 -3.22
CA ALA A 142 -29.41 -5.47 -2.10
C ALA A 142 -30.19 -6.56 -1.36
N ALA A 143 -29.95 -6.69 -0.06
CA ALA A 143 -30.75 -7.53 0.81
C ALA A 143 -32.02 -6.75 1.15
N ASP A 144 -33.18 -7.35 0.84
CA ASP A 144 -34.49 -6.96 1.36
C ASP A 144 -34.66 -7.38 2.83
#